data_AF-A0A0Q9F4U3-F1
#
_entry.id   AF-A0A0Q9F4U3-F1
#
_cell.length_a   1.000
_cell.length_b   1.000
_cell.length_c   1.000
_cell.angle_alpha   90.00
_cell.angle_beta   90.00
_cell.angle_gamma   90.00
#
_symmetry.space_group_name_H-M   'P 1'
#
loop_
_entity.id
_entity.type
_entity.pdbx_description
1 polymer ?
#
loop_
_entity_poly.entity_id
_entity_poly.type
_entity_poly.pdbx_seq_one_letter_code
_entity_poly.pdbx_strand_id
1 'polypeptide(L)'
;MRRAIGSPTRAQQAYHDAVRPLGCVVCLFRMQRGLQPRVWCGVHQLHHRNLGDLHGQRQLGHDSVVMLGAWHHDGDQLPGKSRDAMRVLFGPSYKHHARDFRIWTADVLPHLPGRGTERWQAWQDHILKERGYARCA
;
A
#
# COMPACT_ATOMS: atom_id res chain seq x y z
N MET A 1 24.29 9.03 -2.42
CA MET A 1 23.38 8.14 -1.67
C MET A 1 23.28 6.81 -2.44
N ARG A 2 23.82 5.71 -1.90
CA ARG A 2 23.77 4.39 -2.58
C ARG A 2 22.33 3.88 -2.47
N ARG A 3 21.66 3.57 -3.58
CA ARG A 3 20.29 3.03 -3.53
C ARG A 3 20.33 1.66 -2.83
N ALA A 4 19.40 1.41 -1.90
CA ALA A 4 19.32 0.14 -1.16
C ALA A 4 19.03 -1.06 -2.08
N ILE A 5 18.43 -0.79 -3.25
CA ILE A 5 18.17 -1.74 -4.33
C ILE A 5 18.61 -1.12 -5.67
N GLY A 6 18.99 -1.96 -6.64
CA GLY A 6 19.42 -1.52 -7.98
C GLY A 6 18.32 -0.86 -8.81
N SER A 7 18.54 -0.65 -10.11
CA SER A 7 17.48 -0.19 -11.02
C SER A 7 16.49 -1.33 -11.31
N PRO A 8 15.19 -1.04 -11.51
CA PRO A 8 14.23 -2.06 -11.91
C PRO A 8 14.55 -2.58 -13.32
N THR A 9 14.27 -3.86 -13.56
CA THR A 9 14.21 -4.41 -14.92
C THR A 9 13.02 -3.82 -15.68
N ARG A 10 12.93 -4.04 -17.00
CA ARG A 10 11.78 -3.59 -17.80
C ARG A 10 10.45 -4.17 -17.30
N ALA A 11 10.44 -5.45 -16.93
CA ALA A 11 9.24 -6.12 -16.40
C ALA A 11 8.83 -5.52 -15.03
N GLN A 12 9.80 -5.25 -14.15
CA GLN A 12 9.56 -4.59 -12.87
C GLN A 12 9.03 -3.17 -13.04
N GLN A 13 9.58 -2.41 -13.99
CA GLN A 13 9.09 -1.06 -14.31
C GLN A 13 7.67 -1.12 -14.87
N ALA A 14 7.36 -2.06 -15.77
CA ALA A 14 6.00 -2.25 -16.29
C ALA A 14 5.00 -2.58 -15.18
N TYR A 15 5.39 -3.37 -14.18
CA TYR A 15 4.59 -3.61 -12.98
C TYR A 15 4.39 -2.32 -12.16
N HIS A 16 5.46 -1.52 -11.95
CA HIS A 16 5.36 -0.24 -11.25
C HIS A 16 4.41 0.73 -11.97
N ASP A 17 4.48 0.79 -13.29
CA ASP A 17 3.64 1.65 -14.11
C ASP A 17 2.19 1.19 -14.08
N ALA A 18 1.93 -0.12 -14.02
CA ALA A 18 0.59 -0.67 -13.88
C ALA A 18 -0.06 -0.37 -12.52
N VAL A 19 0.71 -0.41 -11.42
CA VAL A 19 0.16 -0.15 -10.07
C VAL A 19 -0.07 1.34 -9.80
N ARG A 20 0.74 2.24 -10.36
CA ARG A 20 0.67 3.69 -10.09
C ARG A 20 -0.74 4.29 -10.27
N PRO A 21 -1.48 4.01 -11.36
CA PRO A 21 -2.84 4.50 -11.55
C PRO A 21 -3.87 3.98 -10.53
N LEU A 22 -3.58 2.92 -9.77
CA LEU A 22 -4.49 2.43 -8.73
C LEU A 22 -4.62 3.42 -7.55
N GLY A 23 -3.61 4.26 -7.33
CA GLY A 23 -3.52 5.10 -6.16
C GLY A 23 -3.34 4.29 -4.87
N CYS A 24 -3.71 4.85 -3.72
CA CYS A 24 -3.60 4.13 -2.45
C CYS A 24 -4.56 2.92 -2.40
N VAL A 25 -4.04 1.70 -2.45
CA VAL A 25 -4.88 0.49 -2.53
C VAL A 25 -5.73 0.25 -1.29
N VAL A 26 -5.27 0.74 -0.13
CA VAL A 26 -6.04 0.75 1.12
C VAL A 26 -7.25 1.68 1.01
N CYS A 27 -7.05 2.91 0.53
CA CYS A 27 -8.16 3.83 0.28
C CYS A 27 -9.10 3.29 -0.79
N LEU A 28 -8.58 2.69 -1.88
CA LEU A 28 -9.38 2.09 -2.94
C LEU A 28 -10.33 1.02 -2.38
N PHE A 29 -9.81 0.10 -1.57
CA PHE A 29 -10.62 -0.89 -0.87
C PHE A 29 -11.70 -0.24 0.00
N ARG A 30 -11.32 0.72 0.85
CA ARG A 30 -12.25 1.38 1.77
C ARG A 30 -13.34 2.15 1.01
N MET A 31 -13.01 2.83 -0.08
CA MET A 31 -13.95 3.54 -0.94
C MET A 31 -14.94 2.58 -1.60
N GLN A 32 -14.47 1.45 -2.14
CA GLN A 32 -15.33 0.43 -2.76
C GLN A 32 -16.29 -0.21 -1.75
N ARG A 33 -15.91 -0.26 -0.47
CA ARG A 33 -16.74 -0.79 0.63
C ARG A 33 -17.58 0.28 1.34
N GLY A 34 -17.55 1.53 0.88
CA GLY A 34 -18.28 2.63 1.52
C GLY A 34 -17.76 3.01 2.92
N LEU A 35 -16.56 2.58 3.28
CA LEU A 35 -15.92 2.84 4.60
C LEU A 35 -15.26 4.22 4.68
N GLN A 36 -15.15 4.92 3.55
CA GLN A 36 -14.69 6.30 3.49
C GLN A 36 -15.29 7.01 2.26
N PRO A 37 -15.35 8.35 2.28
CA PRO A 37 -15.67 9.15 1.08
C PRO A 37 -14.67 8.90 -0.06
N ARG A 38 -15.04 9.31 -1.28
CA ARG A 38 -14.17 9.24 -2.48
C ARG A 38 -13.02 10.27 -2.46
N VAL A 39 -12.21 10.22 -1.40
CA VAL A 39 -11.11 11.13 -1.11
C VAL A 39 -9.86 10.31 -0.80
N TRP A 40 -8.74 10.72 -1.37
CA TRP A 40 -7.45 10.08 -1.17
C TRP A 40 -6.75 10.58 0.10
N CYS A 41 -5.92 9.74 0.70
CA CYS A 41 -5.23 10.04 1.96
C CYS A 41 -3.87 10.74 1.77
N GLY A 42 -3.79 11.66 0.79
CA GLY A 42 -2.57 12.37 0.39
C GLY A 42 -1.93 11.81 -0.88
N VAL A 43 -0.71 12.28 -1.19
CA VAL A 43 0.04 11.90 -2.40
C VAL A 43 0.32 10.40 -2.41
N HIS A 44 0.19 9.77 -3.58
CA HIS A 44 0.42 8.34 -3.75
C HIS A 44 1.89 8.05 -4.03
N GLN A 45 2.42 7.04 -3.34
CA GLN A 45 3.81 6.63 -3.44
C GLN A 45 3.89 5.11 -3.53
N LEU A 46 4.88 4.65 -4.30
CA LEU A 46 5.21 3.24 -4.40
C LEU A 46 6.03 2.86 -3.15
N HIS A 47 5.46 2.05 -2.28
CA HIS A 47 6.13 1.54 -1.09
C HIS A 47 6.86 0.23 -1.41
N HIS A 48 8.18 0.22 -1.38
CA HIS A 48 8.97 -1.01 -1.36
C HIS A 48 8.88 -1.67 0.01
N ARG A 49 8.34 -2.89 0.01
CA ARG A 49 8.16 -3.67 1.23
C ARG A 49 9.50 -4.07 1.83
N ASN A 50 9.56 -4.03 3.15
CA ASN A 50 10.71 -4.47 3.93
C ASN A 50 10.48 -5.88 4.47
N LEU A 51 11.57 -6.58 4.76
CA LEU A 51 11.54 -7.90 5.39
C LEU A 51 10.67 -7.87 6.67
N GLY A 52 9.61 -8.68 6.67
CA GLY A 52 8.69 -8.82 7.80
C GLY A 52 7.77 -7.62 8.06
N ASP A 53 7.61 -6.68 7.11
CA ASP A 53 6.88 -5.42 7.34
C ASP A 53 7.43 -4.65 8.55
N LEU A 54 8.76 -4.55 8.63
CA LEU A 54 9.47 -3.83 9.67
C LEU A 54 10.22 -2.65 9.04
N HIS A 55 9.90 -1.43 9.45
CA HIS A 55 10.60 -0.24 8.98
C HIS A 55 12.11 -0.32 9.30
N GLY A 56 12.94 0.14 8.37
CA GLY A 56 14.40 0.11 8.50
C GLY A 56 15.05 -1.24 8.17
N GLN A 57 14.27 -2.31 8.02
CA GLN A 57 14.79 -3.59 7.53
C GLN A 57 15.05 -3.56 6.01
N ARG A 58 15.80 -4.56 5.53
CA ARG A 58 16.14 -4.71 4.11
C ARG A 58 14.87 -4.71 3.24
N GLN A 59 14.89 -3.92 2.17
CA GLN A 59 13.86 -3.95 1.12
C GLN A 59 13.90 -5.28 0.34
N LEU A 60 12.73 -5.84 0.05
CA LEU A 60 12.60 -7.14 -0.62
C LEU A 60 12.87 -7.09 -2.13
N GLY A 61 12.82 -5.89 -2.74
CA GLY A 61 13.10 -5.66 -4.15
C GLY A 61 11.93 -5.05 -4.91
N HIS A 62 12.12 -4.85 -6.22
CA HIS A 62 11.15 -4.13 -7.07
C HIS A 62 9.85 -4.90 -7.33
N ASP A 63 9.83 -6.21 -7.13
CA ASP A 63 8.61 -7.00 -7.25
C ASP A 63 7.74 -6.98 -5.99
N SER A 64 8.30 -6.50 -4.88
CA SER A 64 7.65 -6.42 -3.57
C SER A 64 7.27 -4.97 -3.25
N VAL A 65 6.28 -4.46 -3.99
CA VAL A 65 5.82 -3.07 -3.88
C VAL A 65 4.31 -2.97 -3.74
N VAL A 66 3.85 -1.96 -3.00
CA VAL A 66 2.44 -1.63 -2.83
C VAL A 66 2.21 -0.12 -2.92
N MET A 67 1.16 0.31 -3.61
CA MET A 67 0.81 1.72 -3.72
C MET A 67 0.05 2.21 -2.47
N LEU A 68 0.63 3.18 -1.78
CA LEU A 68 0.07 3.77 -0.56
C LEU A 68 -0.04 5.30 -0.71
N GLY A 69 -1.02 5.89 -0.03
CA GLY A 69 -1.11 7.35 0.11
C GLY A 69 -0.30 7.82 1.31
N ALA A 70 0.05 9.10 1.36
CA ALA A 70 0.93 9.67 2.37
C ALA A 70 0.56 9.29 3.82
N TRP A 71 -0.73 9.26 4.16
CA TRP A 71 -1.20 8.75 5.46
C TRP A 71 -0.91 7.27 5.70
N HIS A 72 -1.28 6.41 4.75
CA HIS A 72 -1.09 4.96 4.88
C HIS A 72 0.38 4.55 4.72
N HIS A 73 1.22 5.39 4.12
CA HIS A 73 2.66 5.19 3.97
C HIS A 73 3.42 5.75 5.18
N ASP A 74 3.59 7.07 5.23
CA ASP A 74 4.44 7.78 6.19
C ASP A 74 3.66 8.44 7.33
N GLY A 75 2.36 8.18 7.42
CA GLY A 75 1.53 8.76 8.47
C GLY A 75 1.32 10.26 8.33
N ASP A 76 1.56 10.81 7.14
CA ASP A 76 1.41 12.24 6.89
C ASP A 76 -0.06 12.62 6.96
N GLN A 77 -0.33 13.69 7.70
CA GLN A 77 -1.68 14.18 7.95
C GLN A 77 -2.07 15.16 6.85
N LEU A 78 -3.35 15.13 6.45
CA LEU A 78 -3.87 16.21 5.61
C LEU A 78 -3.87 17.52 6.41
N PRO A 79 -3.67 18.69 5.74
CA PRO A 79 -3.71 19.98 6.40
C PRO A 79 -4.96 20.16 7.28
N GLY A 80 -4.75 20.59 8.53
CA GLY A 80 -5.82 20.83 9.49
C GLY A 80 -6.47 19.58 10.10
N LYS A 81 -5.96 18.36 9.83
CA LYS A 81 -6.47 17.12 10.44
C LYS A 81 -5.49 16.57 11.48
N SER A 82 -6.00 16.20 12.65
CA SER A 82 -5.22 15.46 13.64
C SER A 82 -5.00 14.00 13.22
N ARG A 83 -4.04 13.33 13.85
CA ARG A 83 -3.79 11.88 13.67
C ARG A 83 -5.06 11.05 13.88
N ASP A 84 -5.84 11.37 14.91
CA ASP A 84 -7.04 10.61 15.25
C ASP A 84 -8.14 10.86 14.23
N ALA A 85 -8.30 12.10 13.77
CA ALA A 85 -9.22 12.42 12.67
C ALA A 85 -8.83 11.68 11.37
N MET A 86 -7.53 11.59 11.07
CA MET A 86 -7.02 10.82 9.93
C MET A 86 -7.32 9.32 10.09
N ARG A 87 -7.15 8.75 11.28
CA ARG A 87 -7.48 7.34 11.57
C ARG A 87 -8.97 7.06 11.42
N VAL A 88 -9.84 7.94 11.89
CA VAL A 88 -11.30 7.81 11.73
C VAL A 88 -11.66 7.81 10.25
N LEU A 89 -11.12 8.76 9.48
CA LEU A 89 -11.47 8.95 8.07
C LEU A 89 -10.92 7.84 7.16
N PHE A 90 -9.65 7.50 7.34
CA PHE A 90 -8.92 6.63 6.40
C PHE A 90 -8.56 5.25 6.99
N GLY A 91 -8.81 5.01 8.27
CA GLY A 91 -8.33 3.81 8.95
C GLY A 91 -6.89 3.94 9.46
N PRO A 92 -6.34 2.86 10.04
CA PRO A 92 -5.01 2.90 10.65
C PRO A 92 -3.92 3.22 9.61
N SER A 93 -3.04 4.16 9.94
CA SER A 93 -1.76 4.35 9.22
C SER A 93 -0.76 3.23 9.55
N TYR A 94 0.01 2.77 8.55
CA TYR A 94 1.09 1.81 8.75
C TYR A 94 2.16 2.30 9.73
N LYS A 95 2.59 3.56 9.61
CA LYS A 95 3.63 4.14 10.49
C LYS A 95 3.14 4.38 11.91
N HIS A 96 1.97 5.00 12.07
CA HIS A 96 1.48 5.40 13.41
C HIS A 96 0.78 4.28 14.17
N HIS A 97 0.26 3.26 13.48
CA HIS A 97 -0.58 2.21 14.06
C HIS A 97 -0.18 0.82 13.59
N ALA A 98 1.11 0.53 13.43
CA ALA A 98 1.62 -0.69 12.79
C ALA A 98 0.97 -2.01 13.28
N ARG A 99 0.71 -2.15 14.59
CA ARG A 99 0.00 -3.32 15.13
C ARG A 99 -1.45 -3.40 14.60
N ASP A 100 -2.20 -2.32 14.76
CA ASP A 100 -3.60 -2.23 14.34
C ASP A 100 -3.74 -2.36 12.82
N PHE A 101 -2.85 -1.73 12.06
CA PHE A 101 -2.78 -1.87 10.61
C PHE A 101 -2.66 -3.36 10.20
N ARG A 102 -1.78 -4.12 10.87
CA ARG A 102 -1.59 -5.54 10.57
C ARG A 102 -2.79 -6.40 10.95
N ILE A 103 -3.40 -6.15 12.11
CA ILE A 103 -4.60 -6.87 12.57
C ILE A 103 -5.76 -6.60 11.62
N TRP A 104 -6.07 -5.32 11.39
CA TRP A 104 -7.16 -4.91 10.51
C TRP A 104 -7.01 -5.46 9.10
N THR A 105 -5.79 -5.50 8.55
CA THR A 105 -5.56 -6.10 7.23
C THR A 105 -5.87 -7.60 7.21
N ALA A 106 -5.62 -8.32 8.30
CA ALA A 106 -6.00 -9.74 8.42
C ALA A 106 -7.53 -9.91 8.47
N ASP A 107 -8.22 -9.01 9.16
CA ASP A 107 -9.69 -9.05 9.30
C ASP A 107 -10.41 -8.76 7.98
N VAL A 108 -9.94 -7.76 7.23
CA VAL A 108 -10.64 -7.29 6.01
C VAL A 108 -10.24 -8.00 4.72
N LEU A 109 -9.10 -8.69 4.73
CA LEU A 109 -8.62 -9.46 3.59
C LEU A 109 -8.25 -10.90 4.00
N PRO A 110 -9.13 -11.64 4.71
CA PRO A 110 -8.77 -12.90 5.39
C PRO A 110 -8.24 -13.98 4.44
N HIS A 111 -8.71 -13.97 3.19
CA HIS A 111 -8.40 -14.98 2.18
C HIS A 111 -7.13 -14.70 1.38
N LEU A 112 -6.48 -13.55 1.58
CA LEU A 112 -5.26 -13.19 0.86
C LEU A 112 -4.02 -13.57 1.69
N PRO A 113 -2.92 -13.97 1.03
CA PRO A 113 -1.71 -14.39 1.74
C PRO A 113 -1.01 -13.24 2.45
N GLY A 114 -0.10 -13.60 3.35
CA GLY A 114 0.81 -12.66 4.01
C GLY A 114 0.19 -11.81 5.11
N ARG A 115 0.93 -10.79 5.55
CA ARG A 115 0.53 -9.83 6.60
C ARG A 115 0.68 -8.39 6.13
N GLY A 116 -0.10 -7.48 6.69
CA GLY A 116 0.10 -6.03 6.51
C GLY A 116 0.27 -5.62 5.04
N THR A 117 1.41 -5.04 4.69
CA THR A 117 1.67 -4.52 3.34
C THR A 117 1.75 -5.61 2.27
N GLU A 118 2.10 -6.85 2.65
CA GLU A 118 2.06 -8.01 1.75
C GLU A 118 0.64 -8.32 1.28
N ARG A 119 -0.30 -8.29 2.22
CA ARG A 119 -1.68 -8.63 1.96
C ARG A 119 -2.35 -7.52 1.13
N TRP A 120 -1.96 -6.26 1.35
CA TRP A 120 -2.33 -5.16 0.47
C TRP A 120 -1.73 -5.26 -0.93
N GLN A 121 -0.49 -5.78 -1.06
CA GLN A 121 0.06 -6.10 -2.37
C GLN A 121 -0.73 -7.22 -3.05
N ALA A 122 -1.12 -8.28 -2.33
CA ALA A 122 -1.95 -9.34 -2.92
C ALA A 122 -3.31 -8.80 -3.41
N TRP A 123 -3.90 -7.86 -2.67
CA TRP A 123 -5.12 -7.17 -3.09
C TRP A 123 -4.90 -6.28 -4.33
N GLN A 124 -3.79 -5.55 -4.37
CA GLN A 124 -3.36 -4.78 -5.53
C GLN A 124 -3.23 -5.66 -6.78
N ASP A 125 -2.56 -6.80 -6.65
CA ASP A 125 -2.31 -7.73 -7.73
C ASP A 125 -3.62 -8.37 -8.23
N HIS A 126 -4.56 -8.63 -7.31
CA HIS A 126 -5.91 -9.06 -7.66
C HIS A 126 -6.65 -8.01 -8.50
N ILE A 127 -6.66 -6.74 -8.08
CA ILE A 127 -7.28 -5.66 -8.86
C ILE A 127 -6.63 -5.51 -10.23
N LEU A 128 -5.30 -5.60 -10.31
CA LEU A 128 -4.59 -5.53 -11.60
C LEU A 128 -5.05 -6.66 -12.54
N LYS A 129 -5.15 -7.88 -12.01
CA LYS A 129 -5.64 -9.03 -12.79
C LYS A 129 -7.08 -8.82 -13.27
N GLU A 130 -7.96 -8.29 -12.43
CA GLU A 130 -9.34 -7.94 -12.82
C GLU A 130 -9.37 -6.87 -13.92
N ARG A 131 -8.39 -5.97 -13.95
CA ARG A 131 -8.20 -4.95 -15.01
C ARG A 131 -7.47 -5.47 -16.25
N GLY A 132 -7.24 -6.78 -16.34
CA GLY A 132 -6.60 -7.42 -17.50
C GLY A 132 -5.07 -7.30 -17.53
N TYR A 133 -4.43 -6.84 -16.46
CA TYR A 133 -2.97 -6.88 -16.38
C TYR A 133 -2.48 -8.32 -16.17
N ALA A 134 -1.68 -8.81 -17.11
CA ALA A 134 -0.93 -10.05 -16.97
C ALA A 134 0.55 -9.70 -16.79
N ARG A 135 1.15 -10.18 -15.70
CA ARG A 135 2.59 -9.98 -15.46
C ARG A 135 3.34 -10.75 -16.55
N CYS A 136 4.20 -10.07 -17.31
CA CYS A 136 5.12 -10.75 -18.22
C CYS A 136 5.99 -11.71 -17.40
N ALA A 137 6.00 -12.99 -17.79
CA ALA A 137 6.84 -14.02 -17.18
C ALA A 137 8.33 -13.74 -17.39
#